data_AF-A0A8J3M6M7-F1
#
_entry.id   AF-A0A8J3M6M7-F1
#
_cell.length_a   1.000
_cell.length_b   1.000
_cell.length_c   1.000
_cell.angle_alpha   90.00
_cell.angle_beta   90.00
_cell.angle_gamma   90.00
#
_symmetry.space_group_name_H-M   'P 1'
#
loop_
_entity.id
_entity.type
_entity.pdbx_description
1 polymer ?
#
loop_
_entity_poly.entity_id
_entity_poly.type
_entity_poly.pdbx_seq_one_letter_code
_entity_poly.pdbx_strand_id
1 'polypeptide(L)' 'MTVSVSNPAQTAAIGDGTGLVGLRERVRLAGGSFHAGPRDGRFEVVARLPYDSE' A
#
# COMPACT_ATOMS: atom_id res chain seq x y z
N MET A 1 1.15 3.25 13.39
CA MET A 1 0.53 1.95 13.07
C MET A 1 1.01 1.45 11.71
N THR A 2 1.26 0.14 11.55
CA THR A 2 1.63 -0.44 10.25
C THR A 2 0.50 -1.32 9.72
N VAL A 3 0.14 -1.13 8.46
CA VAL A 3 -0.85 -1.94 7.73
C VAL A 3 -0.13 -2.59 6.56
N SER A 4 -0.26 -3.92 6.43
CA SER A 4 0.33 -4.69 5.34
C SER A 4 -0.71 -5.57 4.69
N VAL A 5 -0.73 -5.58 3.36
CA VAL A 5 -1.56 -6.46 2.54
C VAL A 5 -0.64 -7.18 1.56
N SER A 6 -0.80 -8.49 1.44
CA SER A 6 0.01 -9.34 0.56
C SER A 6 -0.90 -10.27 -0.23
N ASN A 7 -0.74 -10.27 -1.55
CA ASN A 7 -1.48 -11.15 -2.46
C ASN A 7 -0.51 -11.82 -3.44
N PRO A 8 -0.82 -12.97 -4.07
CA PRO A 8 0.03 -13.51 -5.15
C PRO A 8 0.25 -12.47 -6.26
N ALA A 9 1.47 -12.41 -6.80
CA ALA A 9 1.79 -11.51 -7.90
C ALA A 9 1.13 -12.01 -9.20
N GLN A 10 -0.10 -11.59 -9.46
CA GLN A 10 -0.83 -11.93 -10.68
C GLN A 10 -0.48 -10.95 -11.81
N THR A 11 -0.36 -11.47 -13.04
CA THR A 11 0.08 -10.71 -14.23
C THR A 11 -0.93 -9.65 -14.70
N ALA A 12 -2.20 -9.73 -14.30
CA ALA A 12 -3.25 -8.80 -14.70
C ALA A 12 -3.79 -8.02 -13.50
N ALA A 13 -3.47 -6.73 -13.42
CA ALA A 13 -4.15 -5.82 -12.52
C ALA A 13 -5.55 -5.55 -13.09
N ILE A 14 -6.60 -6.03 -12.42
CA ILE A 14 -7.99 -5.70 -12.75
C ILE A 14 -8.30 -4.35 -12.08
N GLY A 15 -8.02 -3.24 -12.76
CA GLY A 15 -8.38 -1.89 -12.32
C GLY A 15 -7.61 -0.78 -13.02
N ASP A 16 -8.11 0.46 -12.95
CA ASP A 16 -7.59 1.63 -13.67
C ASP A 16 -6.22 2.14 -13.18
N GLY A 17 -5.52 1.37 -12.32
CA GLY A 17 -4.20 1.73 -11.76
C GLY A 17 -4.21 2.86 -10.72
N THR A 18 -5.38 3.41 -10.39
CA THR A 18 -5.52 4.57 -9.49
C THR A 18 -5.49 4.21 -8.00
N GLY A 19 -5.81 2.97 -7.64
CA GLY A 19 -5.92 2.56 -6.23
C GLY A 19 -4.63 2.75 -5.41
N LEU A 20 -3.47 2.37 -5.97
CA LEU A 20 -2.18 2.56 -5.30
C LEU A 20 -1.75 4.03 -5.26
N VAL A 21 -2.15 4.83 -6.26
CA VAL A 21 -1.90 6.28 -6.28
C VAL A 21 -2.66 6.94 -5.15
N GLY A 22 -3.98 6.72 -5.08
CA GLY A 22 -4.83 7.29 -4.02
C GLY A 22 -4.46 6.79 -2.61
N LEU A 23 -3.94 5.57 -2.48
CA LEU A 23 -3.42 5.08 -1.20
C LEU A 23 -2.12 5.78 -0.80
N ARG A 24 -1.18 5.94 -1.73
CA ARG A 24 0.09 6.66 -1.49
C ARG A 24 -0.17 8.10 -1.08
N GLU A 25 -1.09 8.78 -1.76
CA GLU A 25 -1.49 10.16 -1.44
C GLU A 25 -2.06 10.26 -0.03
N ARG A 26 -3.04 9.41 0.32
CA ARG A 26 -3.63 9.38 1.67
C ARG A 26 -2.61 9.10 2.76
N VAL A 27 -1.71 8.14 2.54
CA VAL A 27 -0.63 7.83 3.50
C VAL A 27 0.30 9.03 3.67
N ARG A 28 0.68 9.71 2.58
CA ARG A 28 1.51 10.92 2.62
C ARG A 28 0.81 12.07 3.37
N LEU A 29 -0.48 12.29 3.10
CA LEU A 29 -1.29 13.32 3.77
C LEU A 29 -1.38 13.07 5.28
N ALA A 30 -1.46 11.80 5.67
CA ALA A 30 -1.40 11.39 7.08
C ALA A 30 0.02 11.44 7.68
N GLY A 31 1.05 11.93 6.97
CA GLY A 31 2.43 11.94 7.49
C GLY A 31 3.10 10.56 7.57
N GLY A 32 2.55 9.58 6.87
CA GLY A 32 3.03 8.21 6.83
C GLY A 32 3.99 7.90 5.66
N SER A 33 4.42 6.64 5.58
CA SER A 33 5.25 6.10 4.48
C SER A 33 4.55 4.94 3.78
N PHE A 34 4.67 4.87 2.46
CA PHE A 34 3.99 3.87 1.61
C PHE A 34 4.97 3.13 0.70
N HIS A 35 4.84 1.81 0.61
CA HIS A 35 5.55 0.96 -0.33
C HIS A 35 4.57 -0.02 -0.99
N ALA A 36 4.71 -0.24 -2.30
CA ALA A 36 3.96 -1.25 -3.02
C ALA A 36 4.82 -1.87 -4.13
N GLY A 37 4.89 -3.20 -4.18
CA GLY A 37 5.69 -3.88 -5.18
C GLY A 37 5.77 -5.39 -5.01
N PRO A 38 6.38 -6.10 -5.98
CA PRO A 38 6.60 -7.53 -5.90
C PRO A 38 7.67 -7.89 -4.85
N ARG A 39 7.38 -8.90 -4.03
CA ARG A 39 8.26 -9.48 -3.02
C ARG A 39 7.95 -10.97 -2.88
N ASP A 40 8.96 -11.83 -3.06
CA ASP A 40 8.88 -13.28 -2.81
C ASP A 40 7.69 -13.98 -3.51
N GLY A 41 7.45 -13.64 -4.78
CA GLY A 41 6.35 -14.18 -5.59
C GLY A 41 4.97 -13.60 -5.27
N ARG A 42 4.91 -12.59 -4.40
CA ARG A 42 3.69 -11.88 -3.99
C ARG A 42 3.80 -10.41 -4.36
N PHE A 43 2.67 -9.73 -4.44
CA PHE A 43 2.59 -8.29 -4.46
C PHE A 43 2.24 -7.82 -3.05
N GLU A 44 3.13 -7.03 -2.47
CA GLU A 44 2.98 -6.50 -1.11
C GLU A 44 2.71 -5.00 -1.15
N VAL A 45 1.79 -4.57 -0.29
CA VAL A 45 1.49 -3.17 -0.04
C VAL A 45 1.68 -2.93 1.45
N VAL A 46 2.59 -2.02 1.80
CA VAL A 46 2.94 -1.69 3.18
C VAL A 46 2.73 -0.19 3.39
N ALA A 47 1.89 0.15 4.36
CA ALA A 47 1.67 1.52 4.81
C ALA A 47 2.06 1.64 6.29
N ARG A 48 2.90 2.63 6.60
CA ARG A 48 3.16 3.06 7.97
C ARG A 48 2.46 4.39 8.16
N LEU A 49 1.53 4.44 9.09
CA LEU A 49 0.82 5.64 9.51
C LEU A 49 1.35 6.07 10.87
N PRO A 50 1.33 7.36 11.23
CA PRO A 50 1.49 7.75 12.63
C PRO A 50 0.41 7.07 13.47
N TYR A 51 0.73 6.73 14.71
CA TYR A 51 -0.31 6.40 15.68
C TYR A 51 -0.90 7.72 16.14
N ASP A 52 -2.12 8.04 15.73
CA ASP A 52 -2.95 8.94 16.52
C ASP A 52 -3.65 8.07 17.55
N SER A 53 -3.20 8.20 18.79
CA SER A 53 -3.89 7.69 19.97
C SER A 53 -4.85 8.76 20.43
N GLU A 54 -5.97 8.91 19.73
CA GLU A 54 -7.15 9.62 20.24
C GLU A 54 -8.27 8.61 20.49
#